data_AF-A0A925WT83-F1
#
_entry.id   AF-A0A925WT83-F1
#
_cell.length_a   1.000
_cell.length_b   1.000
_cell.length_c   1.000
_cell.angle_alpha   90.00
_cell.angle_beta   90.00
_cell.angle_gamma   90.00
#
_symmetry.space_group_name_H-M   'P 1'
#
loop_
_entity.id
_entity.type
_entity.pdbx_description
1 polymer ?
#
loop_
_entity_poly.entity_id
_entity_poly.type
_entity_poly.pdbx_seq_one_letter_code
_entity_poly.pdbx_strand_id
1 'polypeptide(L)'
;MNAQPPLSLRNFYGSFTDRDRPGYHLVDRCYQNGSETTLVEVVKVTRLEVQYRQLFCEYEILQLVVDGVVVTDAVAQRLIHGPLLGGLYYHNYAKEADRVVFINRESGARRVAQYHRNDGAIT
;
A
#
# COMPACT_ATOMS: atom_id res chain seq x y z
N MET A 1 25.22 -10.13 -10.87
CA MET A 1 24.22 -9.73 -9.86
C MET A 1 22.89 -9.61 -10.57
N ASN A 2 21.99 -10.57 -10.41
CA ASN A 2 20.66 -10.49 -11.02
C ASN A 2 19.83 -9.51 -10.20
N ALA A 3 19.62 -8.30 -10.74
CA ALA A 3 18.62 -7.39 -10.22
C ALA A 3 17.27 -8.12 -10.29
N GLN A 4 16.62 -8.30 -9.14
CA GLN A 4 15.24 -8.78 -9.12
C GLN A 4 14.39 -7.85 -9.99
N PRO A 5 13.50 -8.39 -10.86
CA PRO A 5 12.63 -7.55 -11.65
C PRO A 5 11.81 -6.64 -10.72
N PRO A 6 11.59 -5.36 -11.08
CA PRO A 6 10.84 -4.45 -10.24
C PRO A 6 9.41 -4.99 -10.04
N LEU A 7 8.93 -4.97 -8.79
CA LEU A 7 7.53 -5.20 -8.48
C LEU A 7 6.65 -4.30 -9.36
N SER A 8 5.84 -4.92 -10.22
CA SER A 8 4.89 -4.19 -11.06
C SER A 8 3.66 -3.84 -10.24
N LEU A 9 3.46 -2.56 -9.94
CA LEU A 9 2.28 -2.08 -9.20
C LEU A 9 0.96 -2.33 -9.93
N ARG A 10 1.00 -2.60 -11.25
CA ARG A 10 -0.18 -2.90 -12.09
C ARG A 10 -0.93 -4.17 -11.66
N ASN A 11 -0.26 -4.98 -10.87
CA ASN A 11 -0.70 -6.28 -10.42
C ASN A 11 -1.24 -6.26 -8.99
N PHE A 12 -1.29 -5.08 -8.38
CA PHE A 12 -1.75 -4.85 -7.02
C PHE A 12 -2.91 -3.87 -6.99
N TYR A 13 -3.84 -4.08 -6.07
CA TYR A 13 -5.07 -3.30 -5.96
C TYR A 13 -5.32 -2.94 -4.51
N GLY A 14 -5.77 -1.71 -4.27
CA GLY A 14 -6.32 -1.33 -2.97
C GLY A 14 -7.77 -1.80 -2.85
N SER A 15 -8.13 -2.45 -1.75
CA SER A 15 -9.50 -2.91 -1.49
C SER A 15 -9.97 -2.53 -0.07
N PHE A 16 -11.28 -2.49 0.12
CA PHE A 16 -11.92 -2.29 1.42
C PHE A 16 -12.42 -3.64 1.94
N THR A 17 -12.19 -3.94 3.21
CA THR A 17 -12.83 -5.09 3.84
C THR A 17 -14.19 -4.66 4.38
N ASP A 18 -15.27 -5.29 3.92
CA ASP A 18 -16.67 -5.03 4.34
C ASP A 18 -16.94 -5.28 5.84
N ARG A 19 -15.91 -5.53 6.66
CA ARG A 19 -16.03 -5.80 8.09
C ARG A 19 -15.53 -4.61 8.91
N ASP A 20 -16.53 -3.91 9.47
CA ASP A 20 -16.51 -2.95 10.58
C ASP A 20 -15.76 -1.63 10.37
N ARG A 21 -16.50 -0.51 10.36
CA ARG A 21 -15.92 0.83 10.32
C ARG A 21 -15.02 1.09 11.55
N PRO A 22 -13.81 1.65 11.35
CA PRO A 22 -13.21 1.99 10.07
C PRO A 22 -12.57 0.72 9.48
N GLY A 23 -13.21 0.17 8.43
CA GLY A 23 -12.82 -1.12 7.86
C GLY A 23 -11.38 -1.07 7.41
N TYR A 24 -10.62 -2.08 7.79
CA TYR A 24 -9.21 -2.14 7.42
C TYR A 24 -9.10 -2.26 5.90
N HIS A 25 -8.10 -1.59 5.33
CA HIS A 25 -7.84 -1.63 3.89
C HIS A 25 -6.79 -2.68 3.59
N LEU A 26 -6.85 -3.26 2.39
CA LEU A 26 -5.87 -4.23 1.94
C LEU A 26 -5.19 -3.75 0.67
N VAL A 27 -3.95 -4.19 0.48
CA VAL A 27 -3.30 -4.23 -0.83
C VAL A 27 -3.19 -5.68 -1.25
N ASP A 28 -3.93 -6.02 -2.31
CA ASP A 28 -4.05 -7.38 -2.82
C ASP A 28 -3.23 -7.57 -4.08
N ARG A 29 -2.54 -8.71 -4.19
CA ARG A 29 -1.90 -9.18 -5.42
C ARG A 29 -2.90 -9.98 -6.24
N CYS A 30 -3.09 -9.61 -7.50
CA CYS A 30 -4.02 -10.27 -8.42
C CYS A 30 -3.35 -11.29 -9.33
N TYR A 31 -3.59 -12.58 -9.11
CA TYR A 31 -3.14 -13.64 -10.00
C TYR A 31 -4.24 -13.98 -11.00
N GLN A 32 -3.88 -14.02 -12.29
CA GLN A 32 -4.72 -14.63 -13.32
C GLN A 32 -4.24 -16.06 -13.56
N ASN A 33 -5.11 -17.03 -13.31
CA ASN A 33 -4.86 -18.43 -13.63
C ASN A 33 -6.01 -18.94 -14.51
N GLY A 34 -5.80 -18.95 -15.82
CA GLY A 34 -6.88 -19.25 -16.78
C GLY A 34 -7.99 -18.20 -16.71
N SER A 35 -9.21 -18.63 -16.38
CA SER A 35 -10.38 -17.75 -16.23
C SER A 35 -10.62 -17.25 -14.79
N GLU A 36 -9.86 -17.74 -13.81
CA GLU A 36 -10.03 -17.36 -12.41
C GLU A 36 -9.04 -16.26 -11.99
N THR A 37 -9.56 -15.28 -11.25
CA THR A 37 -8.77 -14.23 -10.62
C THR A 37 -8.67 -14.54 -9.13
N THR A 38 -7.45 -14.75 -8.64
CA THR A 38 -7.18 -14.96 -7.21
C THR A 38 -6.56 -13.70 -6.63
N LEU A 39 -7.14 -13.19 -5.54
CA LEU A 39 -6.57 -12.09 -4.76
C LEU A 39 -5.83 -12.67 -3.56
N VAL A 40 -4.60 -12.23 -3.36
CA VAL A 40 -3.78 -12.55 -2.19
C VAL A 40 -3.51 -11.27 -1.43
N GLU A 41 -3.97 -11.20 -0.18
CA GLU A 41 -3.73 -10.06 0.70
C GLU A 41 -2.23 -9.97 1.03
N VAL A 42 -1.60 -8.83 0.75
CA VAL A 42 -0.14 -8.64 0.94
C VAL A 42 0.16 -7.68 2.07
N VAL A 43 -0.57 -6.57 2.14
CA VAL A 43 -0.42 -5.55 3.17
C VAL A 43 -1.79 -5.19 3.70
N LYS A 44 -1.93 -5.14 5.03
CA LYS A 44 -3.13 -4.65 5.69
C LYS A 44 -2.86 -3.29 6.28
N VAL A 45 -3.68 -2.30 5.94
CA VAL A 45 -3.68 -0.98 6.56
C VAL A 45 -4.70 -0.98 7.68
N THR A 46 -4.18 -0.94 8.91
CA THR A 46 -4.99 -0.99 10.12
C THR A 46 -5.55 0.37 10.53
N ARG A 47 -4.97 1.46 10.02
CA ARG A 47 -5.44 2.80 10.33
C ARG A 47 -5.12 3.74 9.17
N LEU A 48 -6.09 4.56 8.82
CA LEU A 48 -5.93 5.59 7.81
C LEU A 48 -6.67 6.87 8.23
N GLU A 49 -5.96 7.76 8.91
CA GLU A 49 -6.57 8.93 9.57
C GLU A 49 -5.76 10.21 9.36
N VAL A 50 -6.44 11.32 9.09
CA VAL A 50 -5.80 12.63 8.99
C VAL A 50 -5.74 13.28 10.36
N GLN A 51 -4.55 13.71 10.77
CA GLN A 51 -4.34 14.57 11.93
C GLN A 51 -3.27 15.62 11.61
N TYR A 52 -3.52 16.89 11.92
CA TYR A 52 -2.56 17.98 11.71
C TYR A 52 -1.97 18.04 10.27
N ARG A 53 -2.81 17.86 9.25
CA ARG A 53 -2.41 17.77 7.82
C ARG A 53 -1.45 16.62 7.49
N GLN A 54 -1.39 15.59 8.34
CA GLN A 54 -0.63 14.37 8.12
C GLN A 54 -1.60 13.19 8.06
N LEU A 55 -1.47 12.36 7.03
CA LEU A 55 -2.18 11.09 6.93
C LEU A 55 -1.39 10.02 7.68
N PHE A 56 -1.91 9.58 8.83
CA PHE A 56 -1.36 8.47 9.59
C PHE A 56 -1.84 7.16 8.96
N CYS A 57 -0.87 6.36 8.51
CA CYS A 57 -1.07 5.07 7.88
C CYS A 57 -0.36 4.00 8.71
N GLU A 58 -1.13 3.27 9.52
CA GLU A 58 -0.62 2.10 10.24
C GLU A 58 -0.85 0.84 9.41
N TYR A 59 0.15 -0.03 9.32
CA TYR A 59 0.06 -1.24 8.48
C TYR A 59 0.78 -2.45 9.06
N GLU A 60 0.39 -3.62 8.55
CA GLU A 60 0.93 -4.96 8.82
C GLU A 60 1.31 -5.61 7.49
N ILE A 61 2.44 -6.32 7.45
CA ILE A 61 2.87 -7.08 6.27
C ILE A 61 2.35 -8.51 6.44
N LEU A 62 1.41 -8.92 5.59
CA LEU A 62 0.77 -10.23 5.71
C LEU A 62 1.56 -11.34 4.99
N GLN A 63 2.22 -10.98 3.89
CA GLN A 63 3.02 -11.91 3.09
C GLN A 63 4.44 -11.39 2.99
N LEU A 64 5.38 -12.08 3.64
CA LEU A 64 6.79 -11.68 3.64
C LEU A 64 7.48 -11.89 2.29
N VAL A 65 6.95 -12.78 1.44
CA VAL A 65 7.47 -13.02 0.09
C VAL A 65 6.32 -13.15 -0.90
N VAL A 66 6.35 -12.37 -1.97
CA VAL A 66 5.37 -12.38 -3.07
C VAL A 66 6.13 -12.38 -4.39
N ASP A 67 5.83 -13.31 -5.29
CA ASP A 67 6.50 -13.46 -6.59
C ASP A 67 8.05 -13.50 -6.49
N GLY A 68 8.58 -14.13 -5.43
CA GLY A 68 10.02 -14.21 -5.17
C GLY A 68 10.67 -12.90 -4.68
N VAL A 69 9.86 -11.90 -4.33
CA VAL A 69 10.31 -10.62 -3.77
C VAL A 69 9.97 -10.55 -2.29
N VAL A 70 10.96 -10.19 -1.47
CA VAL A 70 10.76 -9.95 -0.03
C VAL A 70 10.00 -8.64 0.18
N VAL A 71 8.88 -8.71 0.87
CA VAL A 71 8.05 -7.55 1.22
C VAL A 71 8.66 -6.91 2.46
N THR A 72 9.55 -5.94 2.23
CA THR A 72 10.12 -5.07 3.26
C THR A 72 9.19 -3.87 3.53
N ASP A 73 9.45 -3.10 4.58
CA ASP A 73 8.76 -1.82 4.82
C ASP A 73 8.76 -0.90 3.61
N ALA A 74 9.89 -0.79 2.91
CA ALA A 74 9.98 0.04 1.71
C ALA A 74 9.07 -0.47 0.58
N VAL A 75 8.91 -1.79 0.45
CA VAL A 75 8.01 -2.41 -0.51
C VAL A 75 6.55 -2.19 -0.09
N ALA A 76 6.21 -2.48 1.16
CA ALA A 76 4.88 -2.29 1.71
C ALA A 76 4.41 -0.83 1.56
N GLN A 77 5.28 0.14 1.85
CA GLN A 77 4.99 1.56 1.67
C GLN A 77 4.73 1.93 0.21
N ARG A 78 5.45 1.35 -0.75
CA ARG A 78 5.19 1.55 -2.19
C ARG A 78 3.86 0.94 -2.62
N LEU A 79 3.52 -0.22 -2.09
CA LEU A 79 2.25 -0.91 -2.34
C LEU A 79 1.06 -0.16 -1.74
N ILE A 80 1.21 0.45 -0.57
CA ILE A 80 0.19 1.32 0.02
C ILE A 80 0.11 2.63 -0.79
N HIS A 81 1.24 3.27 -1.06
CA HIS A 81 1.24 4.59 -1.69
C HIS A 81 0.68 4.56 -3.12
N GLY A 82 1.03 3.57 -3.94
CA GLY A 82 0.53 3.46 -5.31
C GLY A 82 -0.92 2.94 -5.37
N PRO A 83 -1.13 1.62 -5.29
CA PRO A 83 -2.46 1.01 -5.38
C PRO A 83 -3.54 1.59 -4.47
N LEU A 84 -3.21 1.87 -3.20
CA LEU A 84 -4.21 2.31 -2.22
C LEU A 84 -4.37 3.83 -2.19
N LEU A 85 -3.30 4.59 -1.95
CA LEU A 85 -3.40 6.05 -1.84
C LEU A 85 -3.45 6.76 -3.21
N GLY A 86 -2.69 6.29 -4.20
CA GLY A 86 -2.69 6.82 -5.56
C GLY A 86 -3.84 6.28 -6.43
N GLY A 87 -4.45 5.17 -6.03
CA GLY A 87 -5.64 4.60 -6.67
C GLY A 87 -6.90 4.91 -5.88
N LEU A 88 -7.24 4.04 -4.93
CA LEU A 88 -8.53 4.05 -4.22
C LEU A 88 -8.83 5.37 -3.48
N TYR A 89 -7.82 5.98 -2.84
CA TYR A 89 -8.01 7.14 -1.95
C TYR A 89 -7.38 8.44 -2.46
N TYR A 90 -7.01 8.51 -3.75
CA TYR A 90 -6.28 9.65 -4.30
C TYR A 90 -6.99 10.98 -4.04
N HIS A 91 -8.30 11.02 -4.28
CA HIS A 91 -9.08 12.25 -4.09
C HIS A 91 -9.46 12.52 -2.63
N ASN A 92 -9.45 11.49 -1.78
CA ASN A 92 -9.96 11.56 -0.41
C ASN A 92 -8.99 12.34 0.48
N TYR A 93 -7.69 12.09 0.37
CA TYR A 93 -6.72 12.70 1.29
C TYR A 93 -5.84 13.78 0.64
N ALA A 94 -5.88 13.94 -0.68
CA ALA A 94 -5.08 14.93 -1.42
C ALA A 94 -5.22 16.37 -0.93
N LYS A 95 -6.39 16.75 -0.42
CA LYS A 95 -6.66 18.11 0.10
C LYS A 95 -6.48 18.23 1.60
N GLU A 96 -6.44 17.10 2.31
CA GLU A 96 -6.48 17.04 3.77
C GLU A 96 -5.10 16.77 4.37
N ALA A 97 -4.21 16.12 3.63
CA ALA A 97 -2.87 15.78 4.08
C ALA A 97 -1.79 16.17 3.05
N ASP A 98 -0.71 16.79 3.52
CA ASP A 98 0.46 17.09 2.70
C ASP A 98 1.45 15.91 2.71
N ARG A 99 1.43 15.12 3.79
CA ARG A 99 2.38 14.04 4.08
C ARG A 99 1.67 12.79 4.53
N VAL A 100 2.30 11.64 4.32
CA VAL A 100 1.92 10.35 4.88
C VAL A 100 2.95 9.95 5.93
N VAL A 101 2.46 9.56 7.10
CA VAL A 101 3.25 8.95 8.17
C VAL A 101 2.94 7.46 8.16
N PHE A 102 3.88 6.68 7.62
CA PHE A 102 3.83 5.22 7.61
C PHE A 102 4.35 4.67 8.94
N ILE A 103 3.58 3.76 9.54
CA ILE A 103 3.93 3.09 10.80
C ILE A 103 3.69 1.59 10.62
N ASN A 104 4.77 0.80 10.66
CA ASN A 104 4.64 -0.66 10.73
C ASN A 104 4.26 -1.04 12.16
N ARG A 105 3.15 -1.75 12.32
CA ARG A 105 2.62 -2.15 13.63
C ARG A 105 3.41 -3.25 14.32
N GLU A 106 4.09 -4.10 13.57
CA GLU A 106 4.87 -5.20 14.11
C GLU A 106 6.24 -4.71 14.60
N SER A 107 6.93 -3.92 13.78
CA SER A 107 8.29 -3.45 14.07
C SER A 107 8.36 -2.08 14.74
N GLY A 108 7.27 -1.31 14.70
CA GLY A 108 7.28 0.10 15.12
C GLY A 108 8.03 1.04 14.17
N ALA A 109 8.52 0.52 13.03
CA ALA A 109 9.26 1.31 12.06
C ALA A 109 8.39 2.45 11.53
N ARG A 110 8.95 3.68 11.53
CA ARG A 110 8.24 4.89 11.12
C ARG A 110 8.94 5.59 9.98
N ARG A 111 8.18 6.00 8.97
CA ARG A 111 8.68 6.81 7.85
C ARG A 111 7.69 7.89 7.46
N VAL A 112 8.21 9.05 7.11
CA VAL A 112 7.42 10.14 6.54
C VAL A 112 7.70 10.25 5.05
N ALA A 113 6.65 10.35 4.25
CA ALA A 113 6.72 10.62 2.82
C ALA A 113 5.79 11.78 2.44
N GLN A 114 6.03 12.39 1.28
CA GLN A 114 5.07 13.32 0.70
C GLN A 114 3.84 12.53 0.24
N TYR A 115 2.64 13.07 0.48
CA TYR A 115 1.42 12.48 -0.06
C TYR A 115 1.44 12.60 -1.59
N HIS A 116 1.73 13.81 -2.07
CA HIS A 116 1.96 14.14 -3.47
C HIS A 116 3.42 13.88 -3.83
N ARG A 117 3.75 12.64 -4.17
CA ARG A 117 4.97 12.36 -4.93
C ARG A 117 4.61 11.64 -6.22
N ASN A 118 4.05 12.42 -7.16
CA ASN A 118 4.24 12.15 -8.58
C ASN A 118 5.71 12.43 -8.92
N ASP A 119 6.62 11.58 -8.45
CA ASP A 119 7.93 11.49 -9.09
C ASP A 119 7.70 10.76 -10.41
N GLY A 120 7.39 11.55 -11.44
CA GLY A 120 7.65 11.32 -12.86
C GLY A 120 7.55 9.90 -13.41
N ALA A 121 6.59 9.75 -14.33
CA ALA A 121 6.76 8.99 -15.57
C ALA A 121 7.32 7.55 -15.45
N ILE A 122 6.40 6.60 -15.56
CA ILE A 122 6.68 5.39 -16.31
C ILE A 122 6.89 5.82 -17.77
N THR A 123 8.15 5.95 -18.19
CA THR A 123 8.59 5.80 -19.58
C THR A 123 9.62 4.69 -19.62
#